data_AF-A0A349X7L6-F1
#
_entry.id   AF-A0A349X7L6-F1
#
_cell.length_a   1.000
_cell.length_b   1.000
_cell.length_c   1.000
_cell.angle_alpha   90.00
_cell.angle_beta   90.00
_cell.angle_gamma   90.00
#
_symmetry.space_group_name_H-M   'P 1'
#
loop_
_entity.id
_entity.type
_entity.pdbx_description
1 polymer ?
#
loop_
_entity_poly.entity_id
_entity_poly.type
_entity_poly.pdbx_seq_one_letter_code
_entity_poly.pdbx_strand_id
1 'polypeptide(L)'
;MTEHKIRMGVDIGGTFTDVVLEVGNSQYSAKVLTTYIAPEQGIIDGMQQVCTKARIAASDIQQIIHGTTLATNALIERRGAKTALITTQGFRDVIEMRTESRFEQYDLNLQLPEPLLPRQDRYTLHERVAASGEVLVPLQRKQVEELVIELKGKSYQSIAVGFLHSYLNPEHERLVRSVLEDLLPDVIVSLSSDVSPQMREYERFNTVVANAYIKPLMKSYLDRLAEQLSDQGVQCTIFLMHSGGGIISLENAAEFPVRLVESGPAGGAVFAADIASRYGLDKVLSFDMGGTTAKICLIKNQTPKTSRVFEVARTYRFKKGSGMPISIPVIDMVEIG
;
A
#
# COMPACT_ATOMS: atom_id res chain seq x y z
N MET A 1 -4.09 -26.57 31.55
CA MET A 1 -5.09 -26.24 30.53
C MET A 1 -4.33 -25.71 29.35
N THR A 2 -4.37 -26.37 28.20
CA THR A 2 -3.76 -25.85 26.97
C THR A 2 -4.45 -24.54 26.64
N GLU A 3 -3.75 -23.40 26.77
CA GLU A 3 -4.25 -22.10 26.31
C GLU A 3 -4.64 -22.24 24.84
N HIS A 4 -5.94 -22.24 24.58
CA HIS A 4 -6.44 -22.19 23.23
C HIS A 4 -6.09 -20.82 22.68
N LYS A 5 -5.32 -20.77 21.59
CA LYS A 5 -5.00 -19.50 20.94
C LYS A 5 -6.29 -18.88 20.42
N ILE A 6 -6.55 -17.63 20.82
CA ILE A 6 -7.70 -16.85 20.35
C ILE A 6 -7.21 -15.85 19.33
N ARG A 7 -7.65 -16.00 18.08
CA ARG A 7 -7.14 -15.24 16.94
C ARG A 7 -8.31 -14.64 16.16
N MET A 8 -8.15 -13.39 15.73
CA MET A 8 -9.15 -12.72 14.89
C MET A 8 -8.56 -12.36 13.54
N GLY A 9 -9.26 -12.74 12.47
CA GLY A 9 -9.02 -12.29 11.10
C GLY A 9 -10.10 -11.29 10.70
N VAL A 10 -9.71 -10.22 10.03
CA VAL A 10 -10.61 -9.16 9.57
C VAL A 10 -10.28 -8.79 8.13
N ASP A 11 -11.28 -8.75 7.25
CA ASP A 11 -11.13 -8.20 5.91
C ASP A 11 -12.14 -7.07 5.68
N ILE A 12 -11.64 -5.86 5.45
CA ILE A 12 -12.48 -4.75 5.00
C ILE A 12 -12.50 -4.78 3.48
N GLY A 13 -13.63 -5.22 2.94
CA GLY A 13 -13.97 -5.07 1.53
C GLY A 13 -14.72 -3.78 1.24
N GLY A 14 -15.09 -3.60 -0.03
CA GLY A 14 -15.86 -2.45 -0.49
C GLY A 14 -17.24 -2.35 0.15
N THR A 15 -18.00 -3.45 0.21
CA THR A 15 -19.39 -3.45 0.68
C THR A 15 -19.54 -3.92 2.13
N PHE A 16 -18.76 -4.94 2.50
CA PHE A 16 -18.86 -5.58 3.81
C PHE A 16 -17.49 -5.68 4.46
N THR A 17 -17.50 -5.67 5.79
CA THR A 17 -16.38 -6.06 6.64
C THR A 17 -16.67 -7.45 7.18
N ASP A 18 -15.80 -8.39 6.86
CA ASP A 18 -15.88 -9.78 7.28
C ASP A 18 -14.93 -10.00 8.46
N VAL A 19 -15.46 -10.50 9.58
CA VAL A 19 -14.70 -10.78 10.81
C VAL A 19 -14.84 -12.25 11.14
N VAL A 20 -13.70 -12.92 11.39
CA VAL A 20 -13.62 -14.31 11.81
C VAL A 20 -12.82 -14.40 13.11
N LEU A 21 -13.40 -15.03 14.12
CA LEU A 21 -12.76 -15.32 15.40
C LEU A 21 -12.58 -16.82 15.53
N GLU A 22 -11.34 -17.25 15.78
CA GLU A 22 -10.99 -18.62 16.09
C GLU A 22 -10.75 -18.76 17.59
N VAL A 23 -11.42 -19.72 18.22
CA VAL A 23 -11.28 -20.08 19.64
C VAL A 23 -11.05 -21.58 19.73
N GLY A 24 -9.78 -22.00 19.79
CA GLY A 24 -9.41 -23.41 19.75
C GLY A 24 -9.81 -24.05 18.42
N ASN A 25 -10.75 -25.00 18.45
CA ASN A 25 -11.27 -25.65 17.23
C ASN A 25 -12.58 -25.03 16.71
N SER A 26 -13.11 -24.03 17.42
CA SER A 26 -14.36 -23.35 17.05
C SER A 26 -14.06 -22.09 16.25
N GLN A 27 -14.90 -21.80 15.27
CA GLN A 27 -14.84 -20.58 14.47
C GLN A 27 -16.18 -19.85 14.53
N TYR A 28 -16.11 -18.53 14.71
CA TYR A 28 -17.27 -17.64 14.73
C TYR A 28 -17.05 -16.55 13.70
N SER A 29 -18.09 -16.22 12.93
CA SER A 29 -18.00 -15.16 11.94
C SER A 29 -19.10 -14.11 12.11
N ALA A 30 -18.79 -12.89 11.69
CA ALA A 30 -19.72 -11.79 11.53
C ALA A 30 -19.46 -11.09 10.20
N LYS A 31 -20.54 -10.60 9.59
CA LYS A 31 -20.49 -9.82 8.36
C LYS A 31 -21.29 -8.55 8.62
N VAL A 32 -20.62 -7.42 8.56
CA VAL A 32 -21.22 -6.10 8.81
C VAL A 32 -21.01 -5.20 7.60
N LEU A 33 -21.83 -4.16 7.47
CA LEU A 33 -21.65 -3.18 6.40
C LEU A 33 -20.35 -2.40 6.60
N THR A 34 -19.63 -2.13 5.52
CA THR A 34 -18.45 -1.28 5.58
C THR A 34 -18.87 0.18 5.83
N THR A 35 -18.34 0.78 6.90
CA THR A 35 -18.55 2.19 7.23
C THR A 35 -17.51 3.05 6.52
N TYR A 36 -17.83 3.62 5.35
CA TYR A 36 -16.83 4.31 4.51
C TYR A 36 -16.12 5.51 5.18
N ILE A 37 -16.80 6.23 6.07
CA ILE A 37 -16.24 7.41 6.75
C ILE A 37 -15.33 7.01 7.93
N ALA A 38 -15.70 5.92 8.62
CA ALA A 38 -15.00 5.39 9.78
C ALA A 38 -14.90 3.85 9.66
N PRO A 39 -14.03 3.32 8.78
CA PRO A 39 -13.96 1.89 8.50
C PRO A 39 -13.63 1.04 9.72
N GLU A 40 -12.90 1.63 10.67
CA GLU A 40 -12.57 1.01 11.96
C GLU A 40 -13.83 0.59 12.75
N GLN A 41 -14.94 1.33 12.63
CA GLN A 41 -16.18 1.00 13.33
C GLN A 41 -16.75 -0.35 12.89
N GLY A 42 -16.63 -0.69 11.59
CA GLY A 42 -17.05 -2.00 11.09
C GLY A 42 -16.24 -3.14 11.71
N ILE A 43 -14.97 -2.92 12.00
CA ILE A 43 -14.14 -3.90 12.71
C ILE A 43 -14.63 -4.07 14.15
N ILE A 44 -14.89 -2.96 14.86
CA ILE A 44 -15.36 -3.00 16.25
C ILE A 44 -16.71 -3.69 16.36
N ASP A 45 -17.67 -3.34 15.50
CA ASP A 45 -19.00 -3.94 15.49
C ASP A 45 -18.94 -5.45 15.20
N GLY A 46 -18.12 -5.85 14.23
CA GLY A 46 -17.90 -7.26 13.89
C GLY A 46 -17.23 -8.03 15.02
N MET A 47 -16.22 -7.44 15.67
CA MET A 47 -15.53 -8.00 16.84
C MET A 47 -16.50 -8.24 18.00
N GLN A 48 -17.32 -7.24 18.34
CA GLN A 48 -18.32 -7.37 19.41
C GLN A 48 -19.31 -8.51 19.13
N GLN A 49 -19.75 -8.67 17.89
CA GLN A 49 -20.63 -9.77 17.49
C GLN A 49 -19.98 -11.15 17.66
N VAL A 50 -18.73 -11.33 17.20
CA VAL A 50 -18.05 -12.64 17.31
C VAL A 50 -17.66 -12.97 18.76
N CYS A 51 -17.22 -11.97 19.54
CA CYS A 51 -16.94 -12.15 20.97
C CYS A 51 -18.20 -12.56 21.75
N THR A 52 -19.34 -11.92 21.46
CA THR A 52 -20.64 -12.27 22.07
C THR A 52 -21.04 -13.72 21.74
N LYS A 53 -20.90 -14.14 20.47
CA LYS A 53 -21.21 -15.52 20.05
C LYS A 53 -20.28 -16.54 20.72
N ALA A 54 -19.00 -16.21 20.87
CA ALA A 54 -17.99 -17.06 21.49
C ALA A 54 -18.01 -17.02 23.03
N ARG A 55 -18.71 -16.06 23.64
CA ARG A 55 -18.75 -15.80 25.08
C ARG A 55 -17.35 -15.55 25.68
N ILE A 56 -16.54 -14.77 24.98
CA ILE A 56 -15.22 -14.30 25.43
C ILE A 56 -15.20 -12.78 25.53
N ALA A 57 -14.24 -12.23 26.28
CA ALA A 57 -13.95 -10.80 26.27
C ALA A 57 -13.02 -10.44 25.10
N ALA A 58 -13.06 -9.19 24.63
CA ALA A 58 -12.13 -8.71 23.61
C ALA A 58 -10.66 -8.75 24.10
N SER A 59 -10.44 -8.62 25.41
CA SER A 59 -9.13 -8.77 26.06
C SER A 59 -8.54 -10.19 25.95
N ASP A 60 -9.37 -11.20 25.66
CA ASP A 60 -8.91 -12.57 25.51
C ASP A 60 -8.30 -12.82 24.11
N ILE A 61 -8.50 -11.89 23.16
CA ILE A 61 -7.93 -11.98 21.81
C ILE A 61 -6.41 -11.78 21.90
N GLN A 62 -5.65 -12.75 21.37
CA GLN A 62 -4.19 -12.77 21.46
C GLN A 62 -3.50 -12.31 20.17
N GLN A 63 -4.23 -12.24 19.06
CA GLN A 63 -3.70 -11.78 17.78
C GLN A 63 -4.84 -11.30 16.88
N ILE A 64 -4.61 -10.18 16.18
CA ILE A 64 -5.49 -9.69 15.13
C ILE A 64 -4.69 -9.61 13.83
N ILE A 65 -5.25 -10.13 12.73
CA ILE A 65 -4.73 -9.98 11.37
C ILE A 65 -5.80 -9.29 10.52
N HIS A 66 -5.45 -8.14 9.94
CA HIS A 66 -6.37 -7.30 9.20
C HIS A 66 -5.91 -7.13 7.73
N GLY A 67 -6.77 -7.48 6.78
CA GLY A 67 -6.67 -7.15 5.36
C GLY A 67 -7.64 -6.03 4.99
N THR A 68 -7.26 -5.18 4.02
CA THR A 68 -8.11 -4.05 3.62
C THR A 68 -7.98 -3.71 2.15
N THR A 69 -9.10 -3.30 1.54
CA THR A 69 -9.12 -2.74 0.18
C THR A 69 -9.00 -1.21 0.16
N LEU A 70 -8.90 -0.54 1.32
CA LEU A 70 -8.89 0.93 1.41
C LEU A 70 -7.73 1.55 0.62
N ALA A 71 -6.52 0.98 0.72
CA ALA A 71 -5.34 1.46 0.00
C ALA A 71 -5.51 1.34 -1.54
N THR A 72 -6.00 0.19 -2.01
CA THR A 72 -6.33 -0.02 -3.43
C THR A 72 -7.36 1.00 -3.91
N ASN A 73 -8.48 1.14 -3.20
CA ASN A 73 -9.58 2.02 -3.60
C ASN A 73 -9.16 3.48 -3.62
N ALA A 74 -8.35 3.94 -2.64
CA ALA A 74 -7.83 5.30 -2.60
C ALA A 74 -7.00 5.65 -3.85
N LEU A 75 -6.22 4.70 -4.39
CA LEU A 75 -5.46 4.89 -5.62
C LEU A 75 -6.33 4.85 -6.88
N ILE A 76 -7.29 3.91 -6.95
CA ILE A 76 -8.21 3.77 -8.08
C ILE A 76 -9.11 5.00 -8.20
N GLU A 77 -9.72 5.42 -7.09
CA GLU A 77 -10.64 6.55 -7.02
C GLU A 77 -9.93 7.90 -6.99
N ARG A 78 -8.59 7.91 -6.95
CA ARG A 78 -7.75 9.12 -6.79
C ARG A 78 -8.21 9.97 -5.60
N ARG A 79 -8.41 9.30 -4.46
CA ARG A 79 -8.78 9.90 -3.17
C ARG A 79 -7.62 9.81 -2.20
N GLY A 80 -6.66 10.69 -2.38
CA GLY A 80 -5.52 10.81 -1.47
C GLY A 80 -5.18 12.26 -1.15
N ALA A 81 -4.07 12.40 -0.45
CA ALA A 81 -3.56 13.66 0.03
C ALA A 81 -3.05 14.54 -1.12
N LYS A 82 -3.14 15.87 -0.94
CA LYS A 82 -2.45 16.79 -1.85
C LYS A 82 -0.94 16.58 -1.70
N THR A 83 -0.33 16.02 -2.74
CA THR A 83 1.03 15.47 -2.68
C THR A 83 1.95 16.16 -3.68
N ALA A 84 3.19 16.44 -3.29
CA ALA A 84 4.24 16.87 -4.21
C ALA A 84 5.28 15.76 -4.44
N LEU A 85 5.97 15.81 -5.57
CA LEU A 85 7.17 15.02 -5.84
C LEU A 85 8.39 15.94 -5.87
N ILE A 86 9.47 15.58 -5.18
CA ILE A 86 10.78 16.21 -5.33
C ILE A 86 11.73 15.19 -5.96
N THR A 87 12.35 15.54 -7.09
CA THR A 87 13.24 14.64 -7.84
C THR A 87 14.47 15.35 -8.38
N THR A 88 15.33 14.61 -9.06
CA THR A 88 16.57 15.12 -9.63
C THR A 88 16.29 16.07 -10.80
N GLN A 89 17.04 17.17 -10.90
CA GLN A 89 16.95 18.09 -12.02
C GLN A 89 17.09 17.36 -13.36
N GLY A 90 16.14 17.63 -14.27
CA GLY A 90 16.01 16.94 -15.55
C GLY A 90 15.13 15.68 -15.52
N PHE A 91 14.70 15.21 -14.34
CA PHE A 91 13.93 13.96 -14.18
C PHE A 91 12.47 14.20 -13.73
N ARG A 92 12.03 15.46 -13.71
CA ARG A 92 10.65 15.87 -13.35
C ARG A 92 9.57 15.10 -14.12
N ASP A 93 9.82 14.88 -15.41
CA ASP A 93 8.83 14.39 -16.35
C ASP A 93 8.87 12.86 -16.53
N VAL A 94 9.70 12.14 -15.77
CA VAL A 94 9.80 10.67 -15.81
C VAL A 94 8.44 9.99 -15.62
N ILE A 95 7.63 10.46 -14.67
CA ILE A 95 6.30 9.86 -14.41
C ILE A 95 5.27 10.15 -15.52
N GLU A 96 5.47 11.22 -16.29
CA GLU A 96 4.65 11.55 -17.47
C GLU A 96 5.10 10.78 -18.72
N MET A 97 6.41 10.75 -18.95
CA MET A 97 7.03 10.15 -20.12
C MET A 97 6.96 8.62 -20.09
N ARG A 98 6.94 8.04 -18.88
CA ARG A 98 6.80 6.60 -18.66
C ARG A 98 7.94 5.82 -19.32
N THR A 99 7.57 4.78 -20.07
CA THR A 99 8.48 4.03 -20.94
C THR A 99 8.00 4.18 -22.38
N GLU A 100 8.85 3.82 -23.34
CA GLU A 100 8.50 3.76 -24.77
C GLU A 100 7.38 2.74 -25.11
N SER A 101 6.93 1.96 -24.12
CA SER A 101 5.94 0.90 -24.31
C SER A 101 4.54 1.46 -24.56
N ARG A 102 3.97 1.12 -25.72
CA ARG A 102 2.54 1.31 -26.02
C ARG A 102 1.76 0.06 -25.65
N PHE A 103 0.82 0.18 -24.73
CA PHE A 103 -0.08 -0.93 -24.36
C PHE A 103 -1.12 -1.26 -25.44
N GLU A 104 -1.30 -0.35 -26.40
CA GLU A 104 -2.02 -0.59 -27.64
C GLU A 104 -1.16 -0.09 -28.80
N GLN A 105 -0.54 -1.03 -29.51
CA GLN A 105 0.43 -0.72 -30.57
C GLN A 105 -0.26 -0.23 -31.86
N TYR A 106 -1.50 -0.65 -32.09
CA TYR A 106 -2.23 -0.34 -33.33
C TYR A 106 -3.14 0.89 -33.24
N ASP A 107 -3.40 1.39 -32.03
CA ASP A 107 -4.16 2.63 -31.83
C ASP A 107 -3.22 3.83 -31.94
N LEU A 108 -3.27 4.52 -33.09
CA LEU A 108 -2.45 5.70 -33.35
C LEU A 108 -2.81 6.88 -32.42
N ASN A 109 -4.07 6.95 -31.96
CA ASN A 109 -4.60 8.02 -31.11
C ASN A 109 -4.56 7.66 -29.61
N LEU A 110 -3.72 6.68 -29.24
CA LEU A 110 -3.55 6.21 -27.88
C LEU A 110 -3.34 7.37 -26.90
N GLN A 111 -4.30 7.54 -25.99
CA GLN A 111 -4.15 8.44 -24.85
C GLN A 111 -3.52 7.68 -23.69
N LEU A 112 -2.38 8.16 -23.23
CA LEU A 112 -1.73 7.60 -22.05
C LEU A 112 -2.52 8.04 -20.80
N PRO A 113 -2.66 7.16 -19.80
CA PRO A 113 -3.33 7.54 -18.55
C PRO A 113 -2.66 8.76 -17.91
N GLU A 114 -3.45 9.60 -17.24
CA GLU A 114 -2.88 10.74 -16.52
C GLU A 114 -2.06 10.24 -15.32
N PRO A 115 -0.88 10.82 -15.03
CA PRO A 115 -0.15 10.49 -13.81
C PRO A 115 -0.93 10.85 -12.53
N LEU A 116 -0.53 10.30 -11.38
CA LEU A 116 -1.22 10.56 -10.11
C LEU A 116 -1.10 12.03 -9.67
N LEU A 117 0.07 12.64 -9.91
CA LEU A 117 0.35 14.04 -9.59
C LEU A 117 0.48 14.84 -10.88
N PRO A 118 -0.11 16.03 -11.00
CA PRO A 118 0.08 16.87 -12.18
C PRO A 118 1.49 17.49 -12.20
N ARG A 119 1.94 17.97 -13.36
CA ARG A 119 3.32 18.43 -13.56
C ARG A 119 3.73 19.59 -12.63
N GLN A 120 2.80 20.49 -12.28
CA GLN A 120 3.07 21.62 -11.38
C GLN A 120 3.36 21.22 -9.93
N ASP A 121 3.01 19.99 -9.54
CA ASP A 121 3.28 19.44 -8.20
C ASP A 121 4.58 18.62 -8.17
N ARG A 122 5.41 18.71 -9.23
CA ARG A 122 6.67 17.99 -9.38
C ARG A 122 7.82 18.99 -9.42
N TYR A 123 8.63 18.98 -8.37
CA TYR A 123 9.76 19.86 -8.14
C TYR A 123 11.07 19.13 -8.38
N THR A 124 12.11 19.92 -8.59
CA THR A 124 13.44 19.41 -8.87
C THR A 124 14.48 20.10 -8.04
N LEU A 125 15.46 19.34 -7.58
CA LEU A 125 16.66 19.84 -6.92
C LEU A 125 17.87 19.54 -7.82
N HIS A 126 18.86 20.43 -7.81
CA HIS A 126 20.15 20.28 -8.46
C HIS A 126 21.07 19.39 -7.62
N GLU A 127 20.91 18.08 -7.75
CA GLU A 127 21.81 17.09 -7.16
C GLU A 127 22.02 15.91 -8.11
N ARG A 128 23.08 15.14 -7.91
CA ARG A 128 23.34 13.96 -8.74
C ARG A 128 24.19 12.92 -8.01
N VAL A 129 23.72 11.68 -8.07
CA VAL A 129 24.46 10.48 -7.68
C VAL A 129 24.73 9.65 -8.93
N ALA A 130 25.93 9.09 -9.06
CA ALA A 130 26.32 8.19 -10.14
C ALA A 130 25.72 6.79 -9.96
N ALA A 131 25.75 5.98 -11.01
CA ALA A 131 25.36 4.57 -10.92
C ALA A 131 26.26 3.74 -9.97
N SER A 132 27.47 4.23 -9.66
CA SER A 132 28.38 3.66 -8.64
C SER A 132 28.01 4.03 -7.20
N GLY A 133 27.07 4.97 -7.00
CA GLY A 133 26.73 5.54 -5.70
C GLY A 133 27.58 6.76 -5.31
N GLU A 134 28.56 7.14 -6.14
CA GLU A 134 29.37 8.34 -5.94
C GLU A 134 28.53 9.62 -6.12
N VAL A 135 28.74 10.61 -5.25
CA VAL A 135 28.09 11.92 -5.38
C VAL A 135 28.81 12.74 -6.45
N LEU A 136 28.14 13.01 -7.57
CA LEU A 136 28.65 13.84 -8.67
C LEU A 136 28.34 15.32 -8.46
N VAL A 137 27.14 15.61 -7.95
CA VAL A 137 26.69 16.96 -7.60
C VAL A 137 26.11 16.90 -6.19
N PRO A 138 26.77 17.51 -5.19
CA PRO A 138 26.31 17.45 -3.81
C PRO A 138 25.04 18.26 -3.61
N LEU A 139 24.08 17.72 -2.86
CA LEU A 139 22.88 18.45 -2.46
C LEU A 139 23.21 19.43 -1.33
N GLN A 140 22.88 20.71 -1.53
CA GLN A 140 23.05 21.75 -0.51
C GLN A 140 21.74 21.92 0.27
N ARG A 141 21.86 21.95 1.62
CA ARG A 141 20.72 22.21 2.52
C ARG A 141 19.93 23.46 2.12
N LYS A 142 20.63 24.56 1.83
CA LYS A 142 20.03 25.85 1.43
C LYS A 142 19.05 25.72 0.25
N GLN A 143 19.36 24.87 -0.73
CA GLN A 143 18.50 24.65 -1.89
C GLN A 143 17.18 23.97 -1.52
N VAL A 144 17.21 23.09 -0.52
CA VAL A 144 15.99 22.47 0.02
C VAL A 144 15.17 23.50 0.81
N GLU A 145 15.84 24.36 1.59
CA GLU A 145 15.20 25.45 2.34
C GLU A 145 14.51 26.47 1.41
N GLU A 146 15.15 26.83 0.29
CA GLU A 146 14.56 27.68 -0.75
C GLU A 146 13.32 27.03 -1.38
N LEU A 147 13.38 25.73 -1.69
CA LEU A 147 12.23 24.99 -2.20
C LEU A 147 11.10 24.95 -1.17
N VAL A 148 11.40 24.79 0.12
CA VAL A 148 10.40 24.81 1.20
C VAL A 148 9.63 26.13 1.22
N ILE A 149 10.27 27.27 0.95
CA ILE A 149 9.58 28.57 0.85
C ILE A 149 8.53 28.54 -0.26
N GLU A 150 8.83 27.95 -1.41
CA GLU A 150 7.86 27.77 -2.50
C GLU A 150 6.71 26.83 -2.11
N LEU A 151 7.01 25.77 -1.35
CA LEU A 151 6.01 24.81 -0.88
C LEU A 151 5.08 25.41 0.19
N LYS A 152 5.56 26.37 1.00
CA LYS A 152 4.85 26.98 2.14
C LYS A 152 3.55 27.74 1.80
N GLY A 153 3.20 27.90 0.53
CA GLY A 153 1.91 28.48 0.09
C GLY A 153 0.94 27.50 -0.58
N LYS A 154 1.34 26.23 -0.74
CA LYS A 154 0.62 25.27 -1.60
C LYS A 154 -0.15 24.19 -0.85
N SER A 155 -0.13 24.19 0.49
CA SER A 155 -0.91 23.30 1.36
C SER A 155 -0.76 21.81 1.03
N TYR A 156 0.45 21.37 0.71
CA TYR A 156 0.73 19.94 0.57
C TYR A 156 0.59 19.25 1.93
N GLN A 157 -0.05 18.09 1.93
CA GLN A 157 -0.19 17.24 3.12
C GLN A 157 0.89 16.15 3.16
N SER A 158 1.47 15.81 2.01
CA SER A 158 2.59 14.89 1.91
C SER A 158 3.54 15.22 0.76
N ILE A 159 4.77 14.72 0.86
CA ILE A 159 5.82 14.89 -0.13
C ILE A 159 6.50 13.54 -0.38
N ALA A 160 6.54 13.14 -1.65
CA ALA A 160 7.39 12.06 -2.13
C ALA A 160 8.75 12.63 -2.54
N VAL A 161 9.83 11.98 -2.14
CA VAL A 161 11.19 12.31 -2.58
C VAL A 161 11.75 11.11 -3.33
N GLY A 162 12.18 11.34 -4.57
CA GLY A 162 12.72 10.30 -5.43
C GLY A 162 13.88 10.82 -6.25
N PHE A 163 15.11 10.51 -5.86
CA PHE A 163 16.31 10.85 -6.62
C PHE A 163 16.82 9.67 -7.45
N LEU A 164 17.62 9.96 -8.46
CA LEU A 164 18.31 8.90 -9.19
C LEU A 164 19.35 8.24 -8.31
N HIS A 165 19.46 6.92 -8.44
CA HIS A 165 20.42 6.09 -7.70
C HIS A 165 20.31 6.16 -6.17
N SER A 166 19.21 6.68 -5.63
CA SER A 166 18.96 6.74 -4.18
C SER A 166 18.79 5.36 -3.52
N TYR A 167 18.42 4.34 -4.31
CA TYR A 167 18.44 2.94 -3.87
C TYR A 167 19.84 2.43 -3.50
N LEU A 168 20.90 3.09 -4.00
CA LEU A 168 22.29 2.75 -3.72
C LEU A 168 22.92 3.73 -2.73
N ASN A 169 22.65 5.03 -2.88
CA ASN A 169 23.10 6.06 -1.95
C ASN A 169 21.93 7.00 -1.58
N PRO A 170 21.27 6.77 -0.41
CA PRO A 170 20.08 7.51 0.01
C PRO A 170 20.35 8.85 0.69
N GLU A 171 21.62 9.27 0.83
CA GLU A 171 22.00 10.40 1.69
C GLU A 171 21.32 11.72 1.29
N HIS A 172 21.17 11.99 0.00
CA HIS A 172 20.43 13.18 -0.46
C HIS A 172 18.94 13.12 -0.12
N GLU A 173 18.29 11.95 -0.26
CA GLU A 173 16.87 11.79 0.09
C GLU A 173 16.67 12.00 1.60
N ARG A 174 17.58 11.45 2.43
CA ARG A 174 17.57 11.64 3.89
C ARG A 174 17.79 13.09 4.30
N LEU A 175 18.69 13.81 3.63
CA LEU A 175 18.90 15.23 3.85
C LEU A 175 17.62 16.03 3.55
N VAL A 176 16.94 15.74 2.44
CA VAL A 176 15.67 16.39 2.11
C VAL A 176 14.62 16.11 3.19
N ARG A 177 14.46 14.85 3.62
CA ARG A 177 13.52 14.51 4.71
C ARG A 177 13.80 15.32 5.97
N SER A 178 15.05 15.35 6.44
CA SER A 178 15.42 16.09 7.64
C SER A 178 15.06 17.57 7.54
N VAL A 179 15.34 18.22 6.41
CA VAL A 179 15.00 19.65 6.23
C VAL A 179 13.49 19.88 6.14
N LEU A 180 12.76 18.98 5.49
CA LEU A 180 11.30 19.05 5.42
C LEU A 180 10.67 18.86 6.80
N GLU A 181 11.12 17.89 7.59
CA GLU A 181 10.64 17.67 8.95
C GLU A 181 10.94 18.87 9.87
N ASP A 182 12.10 19.51 9.72
CA ASP A 182 12.46 20.71 10.48
C ASP A 182 11.56 21.93 10.14
N LEU A 183 11.19 22.10 8.86
CA LEU A 183 10.56 23.34 8.37
C LEU A 183 9.07 23.22 8.02
N LEU A 184 8.58 21.98 7.86
CA LEU A 184 7.21 21.58 7.51
C LEU A 184 6.80 20.34 8.35
N PRO A 185 6.76 20.44 9.70
CA PRO A 185 6.56 19.29 10.58
C PRO A 185 5.22 18.57 10.39
N ASP A 186 4.20 19.26 9.86
CA ASP A 186 2.88 18.69 9.60
C ASP A 186 2.79 17.91 8.26
N VAL A 187 3.84 17.97 7.42
CA VAL A 187 3.86 17.35 6.10
C VAL A 187 4.51 15.99 6.16
N ILE A 188 3.79 14.95 5.73
CA ILE A 188 4.29 13.58 5.76
C ILE A 188 5.24 13.34 4.58
N VAL A 189 6.47 12.89 4.87
CA VAL A 189 7.48 12.59 3.85
C VAL A 189 7.55 11.08 3.57
N SER A 190 7.78 10.72 2.30
CA SER A 190 8.15 9.36 1.88
C SER A 190 9.39 9.39 1.00
N LEU A 191 10.38 8.55 1.32
CA LEU A 191 11.61 8.41 0.55
C LEU A 191 11.55 7.20 -0.38
N SER A 192 11.97 7.38 -1.62
CA SER A 192 11.95 6.30 -2.60
C SER A 192 12.94 5.19 -2.24
N SER A 193 14.05 5.54 -1.57
CA SER A 193 15.01 4.59 -1.01
C SER A 193 14.43 3.70 0.09
N ASP A 194 13.40 4.17 0.80
CA ASP A 194 12.79 3.43 1.92
C ASP A 194 11.57 2.63 1.43
N VAL A 195 10.77 3.22 0.54
CA VAL A 195 9.55 2.61 0.00
C VAL A 195 9.85 1.51 -1.02
N SER A 196 10.71 1.79 -2.01
CA SER A 196 11.03 0.88 -3.11
C SER A 196 12.48 1.06 -3.57
N PRO A 197 13.48 0.55 -2.83
CA PRO A 197 14.90 0.64 -3.19
C PRO A 197 15.25 -0.26 -4.38
N GLN A 198 14.76 0.10 -5.57
CA GLN A 198 14.97 -0.62 -6.83
C GLN A 198 15.49 0.32 -7.91
N MET A 199 16.25 -0.20 -8.88
CA MET A 199 17.00 0.63 -9.84
C MET A 199 16.14 1.54 -10.72
N ARG A 200 15.01 1.02 -11.21
CA ARG A 200 14.18 1.69 -12.23
C ARG A 200 13.38 2.84 -11.65
N GLU A 201 13.65 4.05 -12.14
CA GLU A 201 13.09 5.30 -11.65
C GLU A 201 11.61 5.47 -11.95
N TYR A 202 11.10 4.99 -13.09
CA TYR A 202 9.69 5.16 -13.42
C TYR A 202 8.79 4.42 -12.44
N GLU A 203 9.04 3.14 -12.21
CA GLU A 203 8.30 2.33 -11.24
C GLU A 203 8.58 2.79 -9.81
N ARG A 204 9.85 3.08 -9.46
CA ARG A 204 10.21 3.57 -8.12
C ARG A 204 9.53 4.90 -7.79
N PHE A 205 9.54 5.87 -8.71
CA PHE A 205 8.94 7.19 -8.50
C PHE A 205 7.42 7.09 -8.41
N ASN A 206 6.76 6.30 -9.26
CA ASN A 206 5.34 6.04 -9.11
C ASN A 206 5.00 5.39 -7.76
N THR A 207 5.84 4.47 -7.29
CA THR A 207 5.61 3.78 -6.01
C THR A 207 5.74 4.72 -4.82
N VAL A 208 6.79 5.55 -4.75
CA VAL A 208 6.94 6.53 -3.65
C VAL A 208 5.86 7.60 -3.71
N VAL A 209 5.45 8.02 -4.91
CA VAL A 209 4.33 8.95 -5.11
C VAL A 209 3.03 8.32 -4.61
N ALA A 210 2.70 7.09 -5.01
CA ALA A 210 1.51 6.38 -4.53
C ALA A 210 1.53 6.20 -3.01
N ASN A 211 2.69 5.87 -2.43
CA ASN A 211 2.87 5.78 -0.98
C ASN A 211 2.56 7.10 -0.30
N ALA A 212 3.23 8.19 -0.68
CA ALA A 212 3.01 9.52 -0.09
C ALA A 212 1.56 9.99 -0.26
N TYR A 213 0.94 9.65 -1.40
CA TYR A 213 -0.43 10.03 -1.71
C TYR A 213 -1.47 9.45 -0.76
N ILE A 214 -1.33 8.18 -0.36
CA ILE A 214 -2.30 7.51 0.54
C ILE A 214 -1.86 7.50 2.01
N LYS A 215 -0.60 7.86 2.31
CA LYS A 215 -0.03 7.80 3.67
C LYS A 215 -0.80 8.60 4.72
N PRO A 216 -1.22 9.86 4.48
CA PRO A 216 -2.00 10.59 5.48
C PRO A 216 -3.35 9.91 5.80
N LEU A 217 -4.05 9.42 4.77
CA LEU A 217 -5.33 8.71 4.92
C LEU A 217 -5.16 7.42 5.73
N MET A 218 -4.19 6.59 5.33
CA MET A 218 -3.96 5.28 5.95
C MET A 218 -3.43 5.40 7.37
N LYS A 219 -2.51 6.35 7.63
CA LYS A 219 -2.02 6.60 8.99
C LYS A 219 -3.16 7.00 9.93
N SER A 220 -3.98 7.98 9.52
CA SER A 220 -5.13 8.42 10.31
C SER A 220 -6.13 7.29 10.59
N TYR A 221 -6.40 6.43 9.61
CA TYR A 221 -7.23 5.24 9.79
C TYR A 221 -6.65 4.24 10.80
N LEU A 222 -5.38 3.87 10.62
CA LEU A 222 -4.73 2.86 11.46
C LEU A 222 -4.56 3.35 12.90
N ASP A 223 -4.29 4.64 13.10
CA ASP A 223 -4.20 5.25 14.43
C ASP A 223 -5.56 5.17 15.16
N ARG A 224 -6.67 5.51 14.49
CA ARG A 224 -8.02 5.38 15.07
C ARG A 224 -8.40 3.93 15.35
N LEU A 225 -8.03 3.00 14.47
CA LEU A 225 -8.27 1.58 14.68
C LEU A 225 -7.55 1.06 15.94
N ALA A 226 -6.28 1.44 16.11
CA ALA A 226 -5.50 1.05 17.29
C ALA A 226 -6.12 1.61 18.58
N GLU A 227 -6.51 2.89 18.58
CA GLU A 227 -7.16 3.54 19.72
C GLU A 227 -8.48 2.86 20.07
N GLN A 228 -9.37 2.66 19.11
CA GLN A 228 -10.67 2.04 19.35
C GLN A 228 -10.56 0.59 19.85
N LEU A 229 -9.64 -0.21 19.29
CA LEU A 229 -9.43 -1.57 19.78
C LEU A 229 -8.89 -1.57 21.23
N SER A 230 -7.97 -0.65 21.54
CA SER A 230 -7.48 -0.46 22.91
C SER A 230 -8.61 -0.07 23.88
N ASP A 231 -9.51 0.82 23.48
CA ASP A 231 -10.67 1.23 24.28
C ASP A 231 -11.66 0.08 24.54
N GLN A 232 -11.73 -0.89 23.63
CA GLN A 232 -12.49 -2.13 23.81
C GLN A 232 -11.75 -3.18 24.67
N GLY A 233 -10.54 -2.87 25.16
CA GLY A 233 -9.74 -3.74 26.01
C GLY A 233 -8.87 -4.75 25.25
N VAL A 234 -8.70 -4.61 23.94
CA VAL A 234 -7.77 -5.45 23.17
C VAL A 234 -6.33 -5.07 23.53
N GLN A 235 -5.55 -6.05 23.98
CA GLN A 235 -4.15 -5.84 24.40
C GLN A 235 -3.12 -6.49 23.46
N CYS A 236 -3.58 -7.22 22.45
CA CYS A 236 -2.69 -7.95 21.55
C CYS A 236 -2.11 -7.08 20.43
N THR A 237 -1.06 -7.59 19.79
CA THR A 237 -0.50 -7.01 18.58
C THR A 237 -1.46 -7.17 17.40
N ILE A 238 -1.66 -6.06 16.67
CA ILE A 238 -2.42 -6.01 15.43
C ILE A 238 -1.44 -6.09 14.26
N PHE A 239 -1.69 -7.03 13.35
CA PHE A 239 -0.95 -7.21 12.12
C PHE A 239 -1.82 -6.88 10.92
N LEU A 240 -1.19 -6.38 9.87
CA LEU A 240 -1.81 -6.10 8.58
C LEU A 240 -1.31 -7.11 7.56
N MET A 241 -2.21 -7.65 6.76
CA MET A 241 -1.84 -8.43 5.58
C MET A 241 -1.15 -7.48 4.57
N HIS A 242 -0.03 -7.91 3.98
CA HIS A 242 0.63 -7.14 2.91
C HIS A 242 0.50 -7.86 1.56
N SER A 243 0.66 -7.11 0.46
CA SER A 243 0.42 -7.58 -0.92
C SER A 243 1.17 -8.86 -1.30
N GLY A 244 2.28 -9.16 -0.64
CA GLY A 244 3.12 -10.33 -0.91
C GLY A 244 2.74 -11.60 -0.14
N GLY A 245 1.65 -11.58 0.64
CA GLY A 245 1.12 -12.73 1.36
C GLY A 245 1.68 -12.95 2.77
N GLY A 246 2.52 -12.04 3.26
CA GLY A 246 2.94 -12.03 4.66
C GLY A 246 2.12 -11.04 5.49
N ILE A 247 2.54 -10.84 6.74
CA ILE A 247 1.96 -9.85 7.64
C ILE A 247 3.01 -8.80 8.08
N ILE A 248 2.57 -7.58 8.33
CA ILE A 248 3.40 -6.46 8.80
C ILE A 248 2.77 -5.80 10.03
N SER A 249 3.57 -5.07 10.81
CA SER A 249 3.06 -4.32 11.96
C SER A 249 2.23 -3.10 11.51
N LEU A 250 1.40 -2.59 12.42
CA LEU A 250 0.58 -1.39 12.18
C LEU A 250 1.45 -0.16 11.87
N GLU A 251 2.59 -0.01 12.55
CA GLU A 251 3.53 1.10 12.33
C GLU A 251 4.14 1.03 10.92
N ASN A 252 4.55 -0.18 10.48
CA ASN A 252 5.06 -0.38 9.12
C ASN A 252 3.97 -0.16 8.07
N ALA A 253 2.73 -0.55 8.36
CA ALA A 253 1.59 -0.33 7.47
C ALA A 253 1.24 1.16 7.33
N ALA A 254 1.35 1.93 8.42
CA ALA A 254 1.17 3.38 8.41
C ALA A 254 2.33 4.10 7.70
N GLU A 255 3.56 3.56 7.80
CA GLU A 255 4.74 4.14 7.14
C GLU A 255 4.78 3.82 5.63
N PHE A 256 4.41 2.60 5.26
CA PHE A 256 4.46 2.06 3.89
C PHE A 256 3.11 1.51 3.40
N PRO A 257 2.04 2.32 3.41
CA PRO A 257 0.68 1.86 3.05
C PRO A 257 0.56 1.32 1.63
N VAL A 258 1.48 1.67 0.73
CA VAL A 258 1.48 1.09 -0.63
C VAL A 258 1.62 -0.43 -0.60
N ARG A 259 2.20 -1.00 0.48
CA ARG A 259 2.31 -2.46 0.71
C ARG A 259 1.00 -3.13 1.11
N LEU A 260 -0.06 -2.37 1.32
CA LEU A 260 -1.41 -2.87 1.66
C LEU A 260 -2.32 -2.98 0.44
N VAL A 261 -1.88 -2.47 -0.71
CA VAL A 261 -2.61 -2.57 -1.98
C VAL A 261 -2.76 -4.05 -2.33
N GLU A 262 -3.98 -4.51 -2.60
CA GLU A 262 -4.30 -5.94 -2.78
C GLU A 262 -4.03 -6.85 -1.57
N SER A 263 -4.06 -6.32 -0.33
CA SER A 263 -3.81 -7.13 0.87
C SER A 263 -4.86 -8.21 1.14
N GLY A 264 -6.17 -7.89 1.07
CA GLY A 264 -7.25 -8.86 1.29
C GLY A 264 -7.16 -10.09 0.37
N PRO A 265 -7.10 -9.90 -0.97
CA PRO A 265 -6.98 -10.99 -1.93
C PRO A 265 -5.68 -11.80 -1.79
N ALA A 266 -4.58 -11.16 -1.37
CA ALA A 266 -3.35 -11.88 -1.06
C ALA A 266 -3.58 -12.90 0.08
N GLY A 267 -4.36 -12.52 1.10
CA GLY A 267 -4.79 -13.44 2.16
C GLY A 267 -5.60 -14.63 1.62
N GLY A 268 -6.53 -14.38 0.70
CA GLY A 268 -7.29 -15.44 0.01
C GLY A 268 -6.40 -16.41 -0.79
N ALA A 269 -5.41 -15.89 -1.51
CA ALA A 269 -4.45 -16.71 -2.25
C ALA A 269 -3.56 -17.56 -1.32
N VAL A 270 -3.11 -16.99 -0.19
CA VAL A 270 -2.36 -17.73 0.84
C VAL A 270 -3.22 -18.82 1.47
N PHE A 271 -4.49 -18.53 1.76
CA PHE A 271 -5.43 -19.54 2.27
C PHE A 271 -5.65 -20.67 1.27
N ALA A 272 -5.87 -20.35 -0.01
CA ALA A 272 -6.01 -21.35 -1.07
C ALA A 272 -4.74 -22.22 -1.22
N ALA A 273 -3.56 -21.66 -1.00
CA ALA A 273 -2.30 -22.41 -0.99
C ALA A 273 -2.17 -23.36 0.20
N ASP A 274 -2.62 -22.93 1.40
CA ASP A 274 -2.71 -23.80 2.57
C ASP A 274 -3.67 -24.97 2.33
N ILE A 275 -4.85 -24.71 1.76
CA ILE A 275 -5.79 -25.76 1.37
C ILE A 275 -5.14 -26.70 0.35
N ALA A 276 -4.48 -26.17 -0.68
CA ALA A 276 -3.78 -26.98 -1.68
C ALA A 276 -2.74 -27.91 -1.03
N SER A 277 -1.96 -27.41 -0.06
CA SER A 277 -0.98 -28.19 0.70
C SER A 277 -1.63 -29.35 1.48
N ARG A 278 -2.73 -29.07 2.21
CA ARG A 278 -3.45 -30.09 3.00
C ARG A 278 -3.99 -31.26 2.16
N TYR A 279 -4.31 -31.00 0.89
CA TYR A 279 -4.82 -32.00 -0.04
C TYR A 279 -3.79 -32.50 -1.07
N GLY A 280 -2.52 -32.06 -0.98
CA GLY A 280 -1.46 -32.44 -1.93
C GLY A 280 -1.73 -32.01 -3.37
N LEU A 281 -2.36 -30.85 -3.58
CA LEU A 281 -2.73 -30.32 -4.89
C LEU A 281 -1.65 -29.36 -5.42
N ASP A 282 -0.92 -29.77 -6.46
CA ASP A 282 0.18 -28.97 -7.01
C ASP A 282 -0.24 -27.89 -8.00
N LYS A 283 -1.47 -27.94 -8.51
CA LYS A 283 -1.98 -26.99 -9.51
C LYS A 283 -3.39 -26.59 -9.13
N VAL A 284 -3.52 -25.40 -8.55
CA VAL A 284 -4.80 -24.85 -8.08
C VAL A 284 -4.99 -23.46 -8.66
N LEU A 285 -6.22 -23.13 -8.99
CA LEU A 285 -6.66 -21.79 -9.34
C LEU A 285 -7.49 -21.25 -8.17
N SER A 286 -7.01 -20.21 -7.51
CA SER A 286 -7.84 -19.45 -6.57
C SER A 286 -8.72 -18.50 -7.37
N PHE A 287 -10.02 -18.49 -7.09
CA PHE A 287 -10.99 -17.59 -7.70
C PHE A 287 -11.84 -16.96 -6.59
N ASP A 288 -11.68 -15.65 -6.40
CA ASP A 288 -12.45 -14.85 -5.45
C ASP A 288 -13.29 -13.84 -6.22
N MET A 289 -14.60 -13.85 -6.00
CA MET A 289 -15.54 -13.00 -6.72
C MET A 289 -16.34 -12.15 -5.74
N GLY A 290 -16.08 -10.84 -5.78
CA GLY A 290 -16.85 -9.83 -5.06
C GLY A 290 -18.00 -9.27 -5.89
N GLY A 291 -18.61 -8.18 -5.40
CA GLY A 291 -19.71 -7.51 -6.10
C GLY A 291 -19.28 -6.67 -7.31
N THR A 292 -17.99 -6.33 -7.43
CA THR A 292 -17.47 -5.42 -8.46
C THR A 292 -16.31 -6.03 -9.26
N THR A 293 -15.48 -6.85 -8.62
CA THR A 293 -14.29 -7.44 -9.27
C THR A 293 -14.15 -8.91 -8.89
N ALA A 294 -13.50 -9.67 -9.76
CA ALA A 294 -13.05 -11.03 -9.51
C ALA A 294 -11.53 -11.11 -9.57
N LYS A 295 -10.92 -11.89 -8.68
CA LYS A 295 -9.48 -12.01 -8.54
C LYS A 295 -9.06 -13.46 -8.68
N ILE A 296 -8.05 -13.67 -9.51
CA ILE A 296 -7.54 -14.99 -9.87
C ILE A 296 -6.07 -15.09 -9.51
N CYS A 297 -5.70 -16.13 -8.79
CA CYS A 297 -4.30 -16.47 -8.52
C CYS A 297 -4.00 -17.91 -8.97
N LEU A 298 -2.91 -18.09 -9.70
CA LEU A 298 -2.39 -19.40 -10.04
C LEU A 298 -1.43 -19.87 -8.94
N ILE A 299 -1.74 -21.01 -8.34
CA ILE A 299 -0.94 -21.64 -7.30
C ILE A 299 -0.29 -22.88 -7.89
N LYS A 300 1.05 -22.92 -7.85
CA LYS A 300 1.85 -24.03 -8.37
C LYS A 300 2.75 -24.56 -7.26
N ASN A 301 2.80 -25.89 -7.10
CA ASN A 301 3.55 -26.55 -6.03
C ASN A 301 3.18 -25.94 -4.67
N GLN A 302 1.88 -25.73 -4.45
CA GLN A 302 1.30 -25.21 -3.20
C GLN A 302 1.84 -23.82 -2.80
N THR A 303 2.41 -23.07 -3.74
CA THR A 303 2.98 -21.75 -3.51
C THR A 303 2.34 -20.74 -4.48
N PRO A 304 1.79 -19.61 -3.99
CA PRO A 304 1.34 -18.53 -4.85
C PRO A 304 2.53 -17.95 -5.63
N LYS A 305 2.33 -17.69 -6.92
CA LYS A 305 3.34 -16.99 -7.71
C LYS A 305 3.47 -15.55 -7.22
N THR A 306 4.69 -15.04 -7.12
CA THR A 306 4.96 -13.64 -6.73
C THR A 306 5.56 -12.83 -7.87
N SER A 307 5.36 -11.52 -7.81
CA SER A 307 5.97 -10.51 -8.69
C SER A 307 6.63 -9.41 -7.86
N ARG A 308 7.50 -8.63 -8.49
CA ARG A 308 8.12 -7.42 -7.90
C ARG A 308 7.49 -6.12 -8.39
N VAL A 309 6.69 -6.21 -9.44
CA VAL A 309 6.00 -5.08 -10.04
C VAL A 309 4.60 -5.54 -10.46
N PHE A 310 3.60 -4.70 -10.20
CA PHE A 310 2.24 -4.86 -10.69
C PHE A 310 1.66 -3.51 -11.07
N GLU A 311 0.46 -3.51 -11.65
CA GLU A 311 -0.22 -2.29 -12.07
C GLU A 311 -1.54 -2.14 -11.32
N VAL A 312 -1.78 -0.93 -10.81
CA VAL A 312 -3.05 -0.51 -10.21
C VAL A 312 -3.82 0.35 -11.20
N ALA A 313 -5.15 0.31 -11.15
CA ALA A 313 -6.03 1.21 -11.91
C ALA A 313 -5.77 1.19 -13.43
N ARG A 314 -5.86 0.01 -14.07
CA ARG A 314 -5.72 -0.10 -15.53
C ARG A 314 -6.88 0.60 -16.23
N THR A 315 -6.62 1.71 -16.95
CA THR A 315 -7.67 2.58 -17.48
C THR A 315 -8.12 2.23 -18.91
N TYR A 316 -7.35 1.45 -19.67
CA TYR A 316 -7.70 1.10 -21.06
C TYR A 316 -8.01 -0.38 -21.18
N ARG A 317 -9.31 -0.74 -21.14
CA ARG A 317 -9.80 -2.12 -21.30
C ARG A 317 -9.06 -3.14 -20.43
N PHE A 318 -8.69 -2.75 -19.20
CA PHE A 318 -7.88 -3.55 -18.27
C PHE A 318 -6.56 -4.09 -18.85
N LYS A 319 -6.02 -3.45 -19.90
CA LYS A 319 -4.78 -3.87 -20.56
C LYS A 319 -3.56 -3.54 -19.72
N LYS A 320 -2.62 -4.49 -19.69
CA LYS A 320 -1.29 -4.29 -19.12
C LYS A 320 -0.60 -3.11 -19.80
N GLY A 321 -0.01 -2.22 -19.02
CA GLY A 321 0.64 -0.97 -19.43
C GLY A 321 -0.27 0.25 -19.37
N SER A 322 -1.58 0.05 -19.17
CA SER A 322 -2.55 1.16 -18.99
C SER A 322 -2.78 1.53 -17.52
N GLY A 323 -2.14 0.83 -16.59
CA GLY A 323 -2.20 1.15 -15.16
C GLY A 323 -1.00 1.95 -14.66
N MET A 324 -1.03 2.26 -13.37
CA MET A 324 0.09 2.83 -12.62
C MET A 324 0.98 1.69 -12.09
N PRO A 325 2.26 1.62 -12.47
CA PRO A 325 3.14 0.57 -11.98
C PRO A 325 3.56 0.85 -10.54
N ILE A 326 3.48 -0.18 -9.72
CA ILE A 326 3.91 -0.18 -8.32
C ILE A 326 4.95 -1.29 -8.15
N SER A 327 6.12 -0.93 -7.63
CA SER A 327 7.29 -1.78 -7.43
C SER A 327 7.42 -2.19 -5.97
N ILE A 328 6.68 -3.21 -5.58
CA ILE A 328 6.76 -3.87 -4.27
C ILE A 328 6.54 -5.39 -4.45
N PRO A 329 6.99 -6.22 -3.49
CA PRO A 329 6.64 -7.64 -3.47
C PRO A 329 5.12 -7.83 -3.40
N VAL A 330 4.57 -8.61 -4.35
CA VAL A 330 3.14 -8.86 -4.47
C VAL A 330 2.87 -10.30 -4.93
N ILE A 331 1.75 -10.88 -4.53
CA ILE A 331 1.23 -12.11 -5.13
C ILE A 331 0.70 -11.77 -6.52
N ASP A 332 1.16 -12.52 -7.53
CA ASP A 332 0.75 -12.34 -8.92
C ASP A 332 -0.71 -12.75 -9.07
N MET A 333 -1.56 -11.74 -9.24
CA MET A 333 -3.01 -11.87 -9.34
C MET A 333 -3.50 -11.18 -10.61
N VAL A 334 -4.50 -11.79 -11.22
CA VAL A 334 -5.25 -11.20 -12.32
C VAL A 334 -6.57 -10.70 -11.76
N GLU A 335 -6.82 -9.40 -11.92
CA GLU A 335 -8.12 -8.80 -11.64
C GLU A 335 -8.95 -8.76 -12.93
N ILE A 336 -10.22 -9.13 -12.80
CA ILE A 336 -11.26 -9.02 -13.82
C ILE A 336 -12.34 -8.10 -13.26
N GLY A 337 -12.69 -7.06 -14.02
CA GLY A 337 -13.77 -6.11 -13.72
C GLY A 337 -14.74 -6.01 -14.88
#